data_AF-A0A6V7VDU4-F1
#
_entry.id   AF-A0A6V7VDU4-F1
#
_cell.length_a   1.000
_cell.length_b   1.000
_cell.length_c   1.000
_cell.angle_alpha   90.00
_cell.angle_beta   90.00
_cell.angle_gamma   90.00
#
_symmetry.space_group_name_H-M   'P 1'
#
loop_
_entity.id
_entity.type
_entity.pdbx_description
1 polymer ?
#
loop_
_entity_poly.entity_id
_entity_poly.type
_entity_poly.pdbx_seq_one_letter_code
_entity_poly.pdbx_strand_id
1 'polypeptide(L)'
;MLSNKNREKYTHNGYCYVKDRDSADGHLIFWRCDERGNGCKGRIWTTSCQNHYNTNPEFALNSRMIVSLAFVPQNDLLEALNMLENYLPLELEPILAYFTNTYIGRIRNNGTRAPPTF
;
A
#
# COMPACT_ATOMS: atom_id res chain seq x y z
N MET A 1 -7.41 -12.35 2.07
CA MET A 1 -8.22 -13.55 2.33
C MET A 1 -9.61 -13.11 2.78
N LEU A 2 -10.65 -13.45 2.00
CA LEU A 2 -12.04 -13.14 2.35
C LEU A 2 -12.55 -14.13 3.39
N SER A 3 -13.03 -13.65 4.53
CA SER A 3 -13.63 -14.47 5.58
C SER A 3 -15.10 -14.72 5.29
N ASN A 4 -15.62 -15.92 5.63
CA ASN A 4 -17.01 -16.39 5.47
C ASN A 4 -18.12 -15.49 6.06
N LYS A 5 -17.80 -14.29 6.57
CA LYS A 5 -18.75 -13.28 7.05
C LYS A 5 -18.63 -11.91 6.34
N ASN A 6 -17.95 -11.82 5.20
CA ASN A 6 -17.79 -10.60 4.40
C ASN A 6 -17.23 -9.38 5.19
N ARG A 7 -16.46 -9.64 6.26
CA ARG A 7 -15.81 -8.59 7.05
C ARG A 7 -14.39 -8.42 6.57
N GLU A 8 -14.04 -7.18 6.27
CA GLU A 8 -12.69 -6.79 5.87
C GLU A 8 -11.68 -7.16 6.97
N LYS A 9 -10.56 -7.76 6.56
CA LYS A 9 -9.51 -8.25 7.46
C LYS A 9 -8.17 -7.61 7.13
N TYR A 10 -7.41 -7.29 8.16
CA TYR A 10 -6.06 -6.75 8.05
C TYR A 10 -5.10 -7.59 8.89
N THR A 11 -3.93 -7.92 8.33
CA THR A 11 -2.91 -8.71 9.02
C THR A 11 -1.71 -7.83 9.33
N HIS A 12 -1.25 -7.84 10.58
CA HIS A 12 -0.09 -7.06 11.02
C HIS A 12 0.68 -7.83 12.09
N ASN A 13 1.99 -8.02 11.90
CA ASN A 13 2.89 -8.74 12.81
C ASN A 13 2.37 -10.14 13.20
N GLY A 14 1.77 -10.86 12.25
CA GLY A 14 1.21 -12.20 12.49
C GLY A 14 -0.18 -12.23 13.16
N TYR A 15 -0.72 -11.08 13.58
CA TYR A 15 -2.06 -10.97 14.14
C TYR A 15 -3.08 -10.58 13.05
N CYS A 16 -4.31 -11.09 13.18
CA CYS A 16 -5.43 -10.72 12.33
C CYS A 16 -6.37 -9.75 13.04
N TYR A 17 -6.77 -8.72 12.32
CA TYR A 17 -7.71 -7.70 12.77
C TYR A 17 -8.91 -7.64 11.84
N VAL A 18 -10.07 -7.31 12.39
CA VAL A 18 -11.31 -7.06 11.66
C VAL A 18 -11.66 -5.58 11.72
N LYS A 19 -12.21 -5.04 10.64
CA LYS A 19 -12.65 -3.64 10.59
C LYS A 19 -13.71 -3.37 11.65
N ASP A 20 -13.52 -2.30 12.41
CA ASP A 20 -14.44 -1.84 13.45
C ASP A 20 -15.28 -0.66 12.95
N ARG A 21 -14.63 0.42 12.54
CA ARG A 21 -15.28 1.64 12.02
C ARG A 21 -14.28 2.50 11.27
N ASP A 22 -14.79 3.40 10.44
CA ASP A 22 -14.03 4.52 9.87
C ASP A 22 -14.07 5.73 10.82
N SER A 23 -13.11 6.64 10.72
CA SER A 23 -13.17 7.96 11.34
C SER A 23 -14.27 8.81 10.70
N ALA A 24 -14.66 9.91 11.38
CA ALA A 24 -15.72 10.80 10.89
C ALA A 24 -15.40 11.41 9.52
N ASP A 25 -14.12 11.66 9.24
CA ASP A 25 -13.60 12.16 7.97
C ASP A 25 -13.27 11.04 6.95
N GLY A 26 -13.39 9.76 7.35
CA GLY A 26 -13.07 8.59 6.55
C GLY A 26 -11.57 8.36 6.29
N HIS A 27 -10.67 9.16 6.88
CA HIS A 27 -9.23 9.03 6.67
C HIS A 27 -8.59 7.86 7.41
N LEU A 28 -9.15 7.46 8.55
CA LEU A 28 -8.65 6.37 9.37
C LEU A 28 -9.66 5.22 9.38
N ILE A 29 -9.15 4.01 9.27
CA ILE A 29 -9.88 2.78 9.51
C ILE A 29 -9.40 2.24 10.84
N PHE A 30 -10.32 2.08 11.79
CA PHE A 30 -10.04 1.45 13.07
C PHE A 30 -10.29 -0.04 12.97
N TRP A 31 -9.37 -0.82 13.51
CA TRP A 31 -9.42 -2.28 13.50
C TRP A 31 -9.34 -2.82 14.92
N ARG A 32 -9.96 -3.98 15.15
CA ARG A 32 -9.89 -4.72 16.41
C ARG A 32 -9.41 -6.14 16.14
N CYS A 33 -8.71 -6.71 17.12
CA CYS A 33 -8.24 -8.09 17.08
C CYS A 33 -9.40 -9.07 16.79
N ASP A 34 -9.16 -10.02 15.87
CA ASP A 34 -10.15 -11.03 15.47
C ASP A 34 -10.45 -12.01 16.64
N GLU A 35 -9.45 -12.28 17.49
CA GLU A 35 -9.55 -13.18 18.65
C GLU A 35 -10.17 -12.55 19.91
N ARG A 36 -11.05 -11.55 19.75
CA ARG A 36 -11.70 -10.89 20.90
C ARG A 36 -12.48 -11.85 21.80
N GLY A 37 -12.99 -12.95 21.24
CA GLY A 37 -13.68 -14.01 22.00
C GLY A 37 -12.76 -14.71 23.00
N ASN A 38 -11.46 -14.68 22.76
CA ASN A 38 -10.42 -15.24 23.62
C ASN A 38 -9.80 -14.18 24.56
N GLY A 39 -10.43 -13.00 24.69
CA GLY A 39 -9.96 -11.92 25.55
C GLY A 39 -8.98 -10.94 24.89
N CYS A 40 -8.68 -11.09 23.60
CA CYS A 40 -7.79 -10.17 22.88
C CYS A 40 -8.38 -8.75 22.82
N LYS A 41 -7.63 -7.75 23.31
CA LYS A 41 -8.02 -6.32 23.30
C LYS A 41 -7.26 -5.46 22.28
N GLY A 42 -6.43 -6.09 21.44
CA GLY A 42 -5.59 -5.39 20.46
C GLY A 42 -6.41 -4.52 19.50
N ARG A 43 -5.90 -3.32 19.22
CA ARG A 43 -6.47 -2.37 18.27
C ARG A 43 -5.36 -1.74 17.47
N ILE A 44 -5.63 -1.48 16.20
CA ILE A 44 -4.76 -0.72 15.32
C ILE A 44 -5.62 0.24 14.49
N TRP A 45 -4.97 1.18 13.84
CA TRP A 45 -5.58 2.03 12.84
C TRP A 45 -4.73 1.97 11.57
N THR A 46 -5.37 2.14 10.42
CA THR A 46 -4.70 2.33 9.13
C THR A 46 -5.29 3.55 8.45
N THR A 47 -4.57 4.13 7.50
CA THR A 47 -5.11 5.18 6.64
C THR A 47 -5.94 4.56 5.52
N SER A 48 -7.02 5.24 5.12
CA SER A 48 -7.82 4.87 3.96
C SER A 48 -7.24 5.51 2.69
N CYS A 49 -6.43 4.74 1.95
CA CYS A 49 -5.84 5.20 0.69
C CYS A 49 -6.91 5.65 -0.31
N GLN A 50 -8.06 4.96 -0.36
CA GLN A 50 -9.15 5.30 -1.27
C GLN A 50 -9.76 6.66 -0.95
N ASN A 51 -10.03 6.94 0.33
CA ASN A 51 -10.58 8.23 0.72
C ASN A 51 -9.57 9.35 0.49
N HIS A 52 -8.29 9.10 0.84
CA HIS A 52 -7.21 10.07 0.65
C HIS A 52 -7.00 10.43 -0.83
N TYR A 53 -7.08 9.45 -1.72
CA TYR A 53 -7.09 9.67 -3.17
C TYR A 53 -8.25 10.56 -3.62
N ASN A 54 -9.44 10.37 -3.06
CA ASN A 54 -10.64 11.11 -3.47
C ASN A 54 -10.66 12.55 -2.93
N THR A 55 -10.06 12.80 -1.76
CA THR A 55 -10.18 14.09 -1.06
C THR A 55 -8.92 14.95 -1.11
N ASN A 56 -7.75 14.40 -1.47
CA ASN A 56 -6.49 15.12 -1.56
C ASN A 56 -5.93 15.10 -3.00
N PRO A 57 -5.93 16.24 -3.71
CA PRO A 57 -5.48 16.29 -5.11
C PRO A 57 -3.98 16.02 -5.29
N GLU A 58 -3.15 16.36 -4.30
CA GLU A 58 -1.72 16.08 -4.31
C GLU A 58 -1.45 14.58 -4.16
N PHE A 59 -2.13 13.91 -3.22
CA PHE A 59 -2.03 12.46 -3.07
C PHE A 59 -2.51 11.73 -4.34
N ALA A 60 -3.59 12.21 -4.96
CA ALA A 60 -4.08 11.67 -6.22
C ALA A 60 -3.09 11.87 -7.38
N LEU A 61 -2.42 13.02 -7.43
CA LEU A 61 -1.36 13.30 -8.40
C LEU A 61 -0.17 12.34 -8.18
N ASN A 62 0.34 12.27 -6.96
CA ASN A 62 1.44 11.39 -6.56
C ASN A 62 1.14 9.92 -6.90
N SER A 63 -0.10 9.46 -6.64
CA SER A 63 -0.55 8.12 -7.01
C SER A 63 -0.51 7.88 -8.52
N ARG A 64 -0.90 8.87 -9.33
CA ARG A 64 -0.86 8.79 -10.81
C ARG A 64 0.55 8.84 -11.37
N MET A 65 1.50 9.48 -10.67
CA MET A 65 2.91 9.48 -11.07
C MET A 65 3.49 8.05 -11.07
N ILE A 66 3.07 7.18 -10.14
CA ILE A 66 3.48 5.77 -10.14
C ILE A 66 3.11 5.09 -11.45
N VAL A 67 1.86 5.27 -11.91
CA VAL A 67 1.37 4.70 -13.18
C VAL A 67 2.12 5.31 -14.38
N SER A 68 2.52 6.57 -14.31
CA SER A 68 3.25 7.23 -15.40
C SER A 68 4.62 6.61 -15.70
N LEU A 69 5.20 5.85 -14.76
CA LEU A 69 6.44 5.09 -15.00
C LEU A 69 6.33 4.13 -16.19
N ALA A 70 5.13 3.67 -16.53
CA ALA A 70 4.88 2.81 -17.70
C ALA A 70 5.25 3.48 -19.04
N PHE A 71 5.35 4.82 -19.07
CA PHE A 71 5.67 5.59 -20.26
C PHE A 71 7.11 6.11 -20.28
N VAL A 72 7.91 5.83 -19.24
CA VAL A 72 9.32 6.23 -19.19
C VAL A 72 10.15 5.32 -20.08
N PRO A 73 11.05 5.86 -20.93
CA PRO A 73 11.98 5.05 -21.71
C PRO A 73 12.79 4.09 -20.83
N GLN A 74 13.07 2.89 -21.33
CA GLN A 74 13.72 1.83 -20.55
C GLN A 74 15.08 2.26 -19.95
N ASN A 75 15.83 3.09 -20.68
CA ASN A 75 17.15 3.57 -20.23
C ASN A 75 17.05 4.54 -19.05
N ASP A 76 15.92 5.25 -18.91
CA ASP A 76 15.72 6.29 -17.89
C ASP A 76 14.86 5.78 -16.72
N LEU A 77 14.23 4.61 -16.88
CA LEU A 77 13.25 4.06 -15.92
C LEU A 77 13.82 3.89 -14.51
N LEU A 78 15.06 3.43 -14.37
CA LEU A 78 15.67 3.21 -13.05
C LEU A 78 15.93 4.53 -12.32
N GLU A 79 16.38 5.54 -13.06
CA GLU A 79 16.60 6.88 -12.49
C GLU A 79 15.27 7.53 -12.11
N ALA A 80 14.27 7.48 -13.00
CA ALA A 80 12.93 7.99 -12.73
C ALA A 80 12.27 7.30 -11.53
N LEU A 81 12.42 5.98 -11.41
CA LEU A 81 11.92 5.22 -10.26
C LEU A 81 12.57 5.69 -8.95
N ASN A 82 13.90 5.82 -8.92
CA ASN A 82 14.62 6.27 -7.72
C ASN A 82 14.24 7.71 -7.34
N MET A 83 14.13 8.61 -8.31
CA MET A 83 13.64 9.98 -8.07
C MET A 83 12.24 9.97 -7.47
N LEU A 84 11.34 9.14 -8.02
CA LEU A 84 9.97 9.04 -7.55
C LEU A 84 9.89 8.40 -6.15
N GLU A 85 10.68 7.36 -5.86
CA GLU A 85 10.78 6.73 -4.53
C GLU A 85 11.16 7.75 -3.44
N ASN A 86 12.08 8.67 -3.73
CA ASN A 86 12.49 9.71 -2.78
C ASN A 86 11.48 10.86 -2.65
N TYR A 87 10.62 11.05 -3.66
CA TYR A 87 9.63 12.13 -3.69
C TYR A 87 8.30 11.73 -3.04
N LEU A 88 7.88 10.47 -3.21
CA LEU A 88 6.56 10.03 -2.78
C LEU A 88 6.43 9.93 -1.25
N PRO A 89 5.24 10.21 -0.68
CA PRO A 89 4.97 9.97 0.73
C PRO A 89 5.03 8.47 1.05
N LEU A 90 5.45 8.13 2.28
CA LEU A 90 5.55 6.75 2.79
C LEU A 90 4.25 5.95 2.62
N GLU A 91 3.10 6.63 2.65
CA GLU A 91 1.78 6.03 2.46
C GLU A 91 1.62 5.36 1.08
N LEU A 92 2.36 5.83 0.07
CA LEU A 92 2.35 5.27 -1.28
C LEU A 92 3.42 4.19 -1.50
N GLU A 93 4.32 3.95 -0.53
CA GLU A 93 5.35 2.91 -0.63
C GLU A 93 4.77 1.53 -0.97
N PRO A 94 3.66 1.06 -0.34
CA PRO A 94 3.11 -0.26 -0.66
C PRO A 94 2.61 -0.35 -2.11
N ILE A 95 2.08 0.74 -2.65
CA ILE A 95 1.56 0.82 -4.03
C ILE A 95 2.73 0.84 -5.01
N LEU A 96 3.74 1.66 -4.76
CA LEU A 96 4.95 1.73 -5.57
C LEU A 96 5.70 0.39 -5.55
N ALA A 97 5.86 -0.22 -4.38
CA ALA A 97 6.48 -1.52 -4.22
C ALA A 97 5.73 -2.61 -4.98
N TYR A 98 4.38 -2.62 -4.94
CA TYR A 98 3.57 -3.53 -5.75
C TYR A 98 3.82 -3.31 -7.24
N PHE A 99 3.76 -2.06 -7.72
CA PHE A 99 3.98 -1.73 -9.12
C PHE A 99 5.37 -2.16 -9.60
N THR A 100 6.40 -1.81 -8.83
CA THR A 100 7.80 -2.19 -9.10
C THR A 100 7.95 -3.70 -9.14
N ASN A 101 7.43 -4.46 -8.16
CA ASN A 101 7.51 -5.93 -8.19
C ASN A 101 6.78 -6.53 -9.40
N THR A 102 5.64 -5.96 -9.76
CA THR A 102 4.74 -6.53 -10.77
C THR A 102 5.24 -6.31 -12.18
N TYR A 103 5.66 -5.08 -12.51
CA TYR A 103 5.94 -4.68 -13.90
C TYR A 103 7.41 -4.39 -14.17
N ILE A 104 8.20 -4.05 -13.14
CA ILE A 104 9.60 -3.66 -13.31
C ILE A 104 10.50 -4.82 -12.87
N GLY A 105 10.37 -5.33 -11.66
CA GLY A 105 11.31 -6.24 -11.03
C GLY A 105 12.33 -5.48 -10.17
N ARG A 106 12.51 -5.93 -8.93
CA ARG A 106 13.37 -5.29 -7.93
C ARG A 106 14.85 -5.44 -8.25
N ILE A 107 15.62 -4.38 -8.03
CA ILE A 107 17.08 -4.47 -7.98
C ILE A 107 17.47 -5.17 -6.67
N ARG A 108 18.29 -6.22 -6.78
CA ARG A 108 18.87 -6.96 -5.66
C ARG A 108 20.16 -6.27 -5.22
N ASN A 109 20.59 -6.54 -3.98
CA ASN A 109 21.82 -5.97 -3.40
C ASN A 109 23.09 -6.30 -4.20
N ASN A 110 23.06 -7.32 -5.05
CA ASN A 110 24.17 -7.71 -5.94
C ASN A 110 24.13 -6.98 -7.31
N GLY A 111 23.28 -5.97 -7.46
CA GLY A 111 23.12 -5.20 -8.71
C GLY A 111 22.29 -5.92 -9.79
N THR A 112 21.83 -7.15 -9.56
CA THR A 112 20.98 -7.87 -10.53
C THR A 112 19.51 -7.50 -10.37
N ARG A 113 18.76 -7.42 -11.46
CA ARG A 113 17.31 -7.20 -11.45
C ARG A 113 16.59 -8.54 -11.34
N ALA A 114 15.75 -8.70 -10.31
CA ALA A 114 14.82 -9.81 -10.24
C ALA A 114 13.81 -9.69 -11.41
N PRO A 115 13.36 -10.81 -12.00
CA PRO A 115 12.31 -10.75 -13.01
C PRO A 115 11.03 -10.15 -12.39
N PRO A 116 10.25 -9.35 -13.14
CA PRO A 116 8.92 -8.95 -12.73
C PRO A 116 8.03 -10.19 -12.54
N THR A 117 7.00 -10.07 -11.69
CA THR A 117 6.09 -11.19 -11.44
C THR A 117 5.08 -11.43 -12.56
N PHE A 118 4.88 -10.45 -13.45
CA PHE A 118 4.02 -10.55 -14.64
C PHE A 118 4.87 -10.49 -15.91
#